data_AF-A0A849S2L1-F1
#
_entry.id   AF-A0A849S2L1-F1
#
_cell.length_a   1.000
_cell.length_b   1.000
_cell.length_c   1.000
_cell.angle_alpha   90.00
_cell.angle_beta   90.00
_cell.angle_gamma   90.00
#
_symmetry.space_group_name_H-M   'P 1'
#
loop_
_entity.id
_entity.type
_entity.pdbx_description
1 polymer ?
#
loop_
_entity_poly.entity_id
_entity_poly.type
_entity_poly.pdbx_seq_one_letter_code
_entity_poly.pdbx_strand_id
1 'polypeptide(L)'
;VLYNEDQLTRDELIGYLNTLINKELERAENTSFLTLVMCSCVKIYPNELHEALTECFKRDLIDTFMIDEQDIIKTLSLEKEQVLAELKQNPHYRFIDSAITAMEWWACFHPEPEPEYEPKPKPKYEPPVLTHPKATAPVIDDNKAPNKIKLGRNEPCFCGSGKKYKKCCLNA
;
A
#
# COMPACT_ATOMS: atom_id res chain seq x y z
N VAL A 1 -17.65 -11.85 0.35
CA VAL A 1 -17.69 -13.30 0.08
C VAL A 1 -18.98 -13.92 0.57
N LEU A 2 -19.23 -14.08 1.88
CA LEU A 2 -20.41 -14.81 2.37
C LEU A 2 -21.76 -14.29 1.83
N TYR A 3 -21.95 -12.97 1.78
CA TYR A 3 -23.13 -12.37 1.13
C TYR A 3 -23.23 -12.72 -0.36
N ASN A 4 -22.10 -12.74 -1.06
CA ASN A 4 -22.05 -13.05 -2.48
C ASN A 4 -22.36 -14.51 -2.79
N GLU A 5 -22.08 -15.39 -1.84
CA GLU A 5 -22.34 -16.83 -1.89
C GLU A 5 -23.66 -17.21 -1.23
N ASP A 6 -24.51 -16.22 -0.94
CA ASP A 6 -25.86 -16.40 -0.38
C ASP A 6 -25.88 -17.14 0.98
N GLN A 7 -24.75 -17.09 1.71
CA GLN A 7 -24.61 -17.64 3.07
C GLN A 7 -24.88 -16.60 4.17
N LEU A 8 -25.05 -15.34 3.78
CA LEU A 8 -25.34 -14.21 4.68
C LEU A 8 -26.31 -13.27 3.97
N THR A 9 -27.35 -12.82 4.63
CA THR A 9 -28.26 -11.82 4.05
C THR A 9 -27.61 -10.43 4.02
N ARG A 10 -28.10 -9.55 3.15
CA ARG A 10 -27.62 -8.17 3.11
C ARG A 10 -27.89 -7.45 4.43
N ASP A 11 -29.06 -7.68 5.03
CA ASP A 11 -29.47 -6.99 6.26
C ASP A 11 -28.61 -7.41 7.45
N GLU A 12 -28.27 -8.69 7.57
CA GLU A 12 -27.30 -9.18 8.58
C GLU A 12 -25.92 -8.54 8.38
N LEU A 13 -25.45 -8.45 7.13
CA LEU A 13 -24.17 -7.82 6.81
C LEU A 13 -24.17 -6.33 7.15
N ILE A 14 -25.23 -5.60 6.79
CA ILE A 14 -25.40 -4.18 7.11
C ILE A 14 -25.42 -3.97 8.63
N GLY A 15 -26.15 -4.80 9.38
CA GLY A 15 -26.20 -4.74 10.83
C GLY A 15 -24.83 -4.97 11.48
N TYR A 16 -24.06 -5.94 10.96
CA TYR A 16 -22.70 -6.19 11.42
C TYR A 16 -21.76 -5.01 11.13
N LEU A 17 -21.77 -4.47 9.91
CA LEU A 17 -20.94 -3.33 9.53
C LEU A 17 -21.29 -2.07 10.34
N ASN A 18 -22.58 -1.81 10.57
CA ASN A 18 -23.02 -0.71 11.43
C ASN A 18 -22.45 -0.84 12.85
N THR A 19 -22.43 -2.06 13.40
CA THR A 19 -21.86 -2.32 14.73
C THR A 19 -20.37 -2.01 14.76
N LEU A 20 -19.63 -2.34 13.69
CA LEU A 20 -18.20 -2.02 13.59
C LEU A 20 -17.97 -0.51 13.48
N ILE A 21 -18.74 0.19 12.63
CA ILE A 21 -18.63 1.64 12.45
C ILE A 21 -18.88 2.36 13.78
N ASN A 22 -19.97 2.05 14.48
CA ASN A 22 -20.30 2.72 15.74
C ASN A 22 -19.26 2.49 16.83
N LYS A 23 -18.74 1.25 16.95
CA LYS A 23 -17.64 0.95 17.89
C LYS A 23 -16.39 1.76 17.60
N GLU A 24 -16.07 1.96 16.33
CA GLU A 24 -14.89 2.73 15.95
C GLU A 24 -15.11 4.25 16.06
N LEU A 25 -16.34 4.73 15.82
CA LEU A 25 -16.72 6.12 16.07
C LEU A 25 -16.61 6.53 17.54
N GLU A 26 -16.80 5.60 18.47
CA GLU A 26 -16.62 5.82 19.91
C GLU A 26 -15.14 5.88 20.31
N ARG A 27 -14.28 5.08 19.66
CA ARG A 27 -12.86 4.94 20.02
C ARG A 27 -11.97 5.94 19.30
N ALA A 28 -12.23 6.16 18.01
CA ALA A 28 -11.43 6.96 17.09
C ALA A 28 -9.94 6.55 17.08
N GLU A 29 -9.65 5.25 17.10
CA GLU A 29 -8.28 4.73 17.26
C GLU A 29 -7.67 4.29 15.93
N ASN A 30 -8.47 3.81 14.98
CA ASN A 30 -7.98 3.16 13.77
C ASN A 30 -8.71 3.62 12.50
N THR A 31 -8.18 4.70 11.91
CA THR A 31 -8.68 5.27 10.66
C THR A 31 -8.57 4.30 9.49
N SER A 32 -7.48 3.53 9.37
CA SER A 32 -7.30 2.54 8.31
C SER A 32 -8.37 1.44 8.35
N PHE A 33 -8.70 0.94 9.54
CA PHE A 33 -9.74 -0.07 9.71
C PHE A 33 -11.10 0.48 9.29
N LEU A 34 -11.47 1.67 9.78
CA LEU A 34 -12.75 2.30 9.44
C LEU A 34 -12.87 2.57 7.94
N THR A 35 -11.78 3.02 7.32
CA THR A 35 -11.67 3.21 5.86
C THR A 35 -11.99 1.92 5.11
N LEU A 36 -11.40 0.79 5.49
CA LEU A 36 -11.67 -0.52 4.87
C LEU A 36 -13.12 -1.00 5.07
N VAL A 37 -13.69 -0.73 6.24
CA VAL A 37 -15.11 -1.00 6.52
C VAL A 37 -15.99 -0.18 5.58
N MET A 38 -15.70 1.10 5.36
CA MET A 38 -16.45 1.93 4.42
C MET A 38 -16.34 1.45 2.97
N CYS A 39 -15.14 1.10 2.51
CA CYS A 39 -14.96 0.51 1.17
C CYS A 39 -15.84 -0.74 0.98
N SER A 40 -16.08 -1.49 2.05
CA SER A 40 -16.97 -2.66 2.04
C SER A 40 -18.45 -2.27 1.99
N CYS A 41 -18.84 -1.21 2.71
CA CYS A 41 -20.21 -0.68 2.73
C CYS A 41 -20.67 -0.23 1.33
N VAL A 42 -19.81 0.51 0.62
CA VAL A 42 -20.11 1.02 -0.73
C VAL A 42 -20.44 -0.11 -1.71
N LYS A 43 -19.76 -1.26 -1.59
CA LYS A 43 -19.98 -2.42 -2.47
C LYS A 43 -21.35 -3.08 -2.32
N ILE A 44 -22.02 -2.88 -1.19
CA ILE A 44 -23.31 -3.51 -0.88
C ILE A 44 -24.47 -2.51 -0.85
N TYR A 45 -24.27 -1.33 -1.46
CA TYR A 45 -25.21 -0.21 -1.49
C TYR A 45 -25.55 0.31 -0.07
N PRO A 46 -24.85 1.34 0.46
CA PRO A 46 -24.80 1.64 1.89
C PRO A 46 -25.94 2.55 2.40
N ASN A 47 -27.13 2.53 1.78
CA ASN A 47 -28.19 3.49 2.07
C ASN A 47 -28.58 3.56 3.55
N GLU A 48 -28.66 2.41 4.22
CA GLU A 48 -29.00 2.28 5.64
C GLU A 48 -27.89 2.80 6.57
N LEU A 49 -26.66 2.93 6.06
CA LEU A 49 -25.48 3.36 6.81
C LEU A 49 -25.10 4.82 6.53
N HIS A 50 -25.83 5.51 5.64
CA HIS A 50 -25.46 6.84 5.14
C HIS A 50 -25.14 7.85 6.24
N GLU A 51 -25.96 7.91 7.30
CA GLU A 51 -25.74 8.82 8.43
C GLU A 51 -24.44 8.51 9.18
N ALA A 52 -24.20 7.23 9.48
CA ALA A 52 -22.98 6.80 10.17
C ALA A 52 -21.72 7.06 9.32
N LEU A 53 -21.80 6.83 8.00
CA LEU A 53 -20.69 7.11 7.08
C LEU A 53 -20.40 8.60 6.96
N THR A 54 -21.45 9.43 6.88
CA THR A 54 -21.31 10.90 6.87
C THR A 54 -20.64 11.39 8.14
N GLU A 55 -20.98 10.82 9.30
CA GLU A 55 -20.34 11.16 10.57
C GLU A 55 -18.85 10.78 10.61
N CYS A 56 -18.45 9.67 9.97
CA CYS A 56 -17.05 9.28 9.85
C CYS A 56 -16.23 10.35 9.10
N PHE A 57 -16.77 10.92 8.01
CA PHE A 57 -16.12 12.01 7.27
C PHE A 57 -16.07 13.31 8.07
N LYS A 58 -17.14 13.68 8.77
CA LYS A 58 -17.18 14.89 9.60
C LYS A 58 -16.11 14.88 10.71
N ARG A 59 -15.78 13.69 11.21
CA ARG A 59 -14.77 13.50 12.26
C ARG A 59 -13.35 13.29 11.73
N ASP A 60 -13.14 13.38 10.41
CA ASP A 60 -11.84 13.16 9.76
C ASP A 60 -11.22 11.79 10.11
N LEU A 61 -12.07 10.74 10.18
CA LEU A 61 -11.65 9.39 10.57
C LEU A 61 -11.34 8.48 9.37
N ILE A 62 -11.40 9.03 8.15
CA ILE A 62 -11.31 8.29 6.90
C ILE A 62 -10.10 8.76 6.10
N ASP A 63 -9.33 7.81 5.58
CA ASP A 63 -8.32 8.10 4.58
C ASP A 63 -8.97 8.35 3.21
N THR A 64 -9.09 9.63 2.86
CA THR A 64 -9.73 10.09 1.62
C THR A 64 -8.97 9.70 0.35
N PHE A 65 -7.72 9.23 0.46
CA PHE A 65 -7.01 8.64 -0.68
C PHE A 65 -7.63 7.31 -1.13
N MET A 66 -8.24 6.57 -0.19
CA MET A 66 -8.80 5.24 -0.45
C MET A 66 -10.29 5.29 -0.80
N ILE A 67 -11.03 6.21 -0.18
CA ILE A 67 -12.46 6.38 -0.37
C ILE A 67 -12.87 7.78 0.08
N ASP A 68 -13.63 8.47 -0.76
CA ASP A 68 -14.13 9.81 -0.45
C ASP A 68 -15.66 9.87 -0.41
N GLU A 69 -16.20 11.04 -0.10
CA GLU A 69 -17.65 11.25 -0.03
C GLU A 69 -18.32 11.11 -1.40
N GLN A 70 -17.60 11.39 -2.50
CA GLN A 70 -18.13 11.25 -3.85
C GLN A 70 -18.36 9.79 -4.21
N ASP A 71 -17.56 8.87 -3.72
CA ASP A 71 -17.78 7.43 -3.89
C ASP A 71 -19.16 7.01 -3.33
N ILE A 72 -19.53 7.50 -2.16
CA ILE A 72 -20.84 7.23 -1.54
C ILE A 72 -21.96 7.84 -2.38
N ILE A 73 -21.83 9.12 -2.74
CA ILE A 73 -22.83 9.84 -3.54
C ILE A 73 -23.05 9.11 -4.87
N LYS A 74 -21.96 8.73 -5.54
CA LYS A 74 -22.00 8.00 -6.81
C LYS A 74 -22.72 6.68 -6.64
N THR A 75 -22.39 5.89 -5.62
CA THR A 75 -23.05 4.60 -5.39
C THR A 75 -24.54 4.76 -5.06
N LEU A 76 -24.92 5.74 -4.25
CA LEU A 76 -26.32 6.01 -3.92
C LEU A 76 -27.11 6.64 -5.07
N SER A 77 -26.43 7.17 -6.10
CA SER A 77 -27.06 7.66 -7.33
C SER A 77 -27.40 6.55 -8.33
N LEU A 78 -26.88 5.33 -8.12
CA LEU A 78 -27.16 4.16 -8.95
C LEU A 78 -28.36 3.39 -8.40
N GLU A 79 -28.98 2.58 -9.25
CA GLU A 79 -29.99 1.63 -8.81
C GLU A 79 -29.34 0.55 -7.92
N LYS A 80 -30.00 0.24 -6.79
CA LYS A 80 -29.51 -0.73 -5.80
C LYS A 80 -29.19 -2.08 -6.45
N GLU A 81 -30.07 -2.56 -7.31
CA GLU A 81 -29.95 -3.84 -8.00
C GLU A 81 -28.72 -3.88 -8.91
N GLN A 82 -28.36 -2.74 -9.53
CA GLN A 82 -27.17 -2.65 -10.37
C GLN A 82 -25.89 -2.83 -9.55
N VAL A 83 -25.78 -2.13 -8.41
CA VAL A 83 -24.61 -2.21 -7.52
C VAL A 83 -24.44 -3.63 -6.99
N LEU A 84 -25.53 -4.26 -6.56
CA LEU A 84 -25.50 -5.63 -6.05
C LEU A 84 -25.20 -6.66 -7.13
N ALA A 85 -25.70 -6.46 -8.36
CA ALA A 85 -25.40 -7.33 -9.50
C ALA A 85 -23.91 -7.28 -9.87
N GLU A 86 -23.30 -6.09 -9.86
CA GLU A 86 -21.86 -5.93 -10.10
C GLU A 86 -21.03 -6.68 -9.04
N LEU A 87 -21.39 -6.55 -7.76
CA LEU A 87 -20.73 -7.29 -6.68
C LEU A 87 -20.86 -8.81 -6.88
N LYS A 88 -22.05 -9.29 -7.27
CA LYS A 88 -22.32 -10.71 -7.58
C LYS A 88 -21.46 -11.26 -8.71
N GLN A 89 -21.11 -10.44 -9.69
CA GLN A 89 -20.27 -10.85 -10.81
C GLN A 89 -18.76 -10.76 -10.53
N ASN A 90 -18.36 -10.09 -9.44
CA ASN A 90 -16.95 -9.84 -9.16
C ASN A 90 -16.25 -11.11 -8.59
N PRO A 91 -15.22 -11.64 -9.29
CA PRO A 91 -14.51 -12.86 -8.87
C PRO A 91 -13.71 -12.68 -7.57
N HIS A 92 -13.30 -11.46 -7.22
CA HIS A 92 -12.55 -11.19 -5.98
C HIS A 92 -13.42 -11.33 -4.71
N TYR A 93 -14.75 -11.42 -4.85
CA TYR A 93 -15.69 -11.60 -3.74
C TYR A 93 -16.33 -12.98 -3.73
N ARG A 94 -15.67 -13.97 -4.33
CA ARG A 94 -16.03 -15.40 -4.29
C ARG A 94 -15.07 -16.19 -3.41
N PHE A 95 -15.41 -17.44 -3.10
CA PHE A 95 -14.44 -18.34 -2.49
C PHE A 95 -13.27 -18.62 -3.44
N ILE A 96 -12.07 -18.75 -2.88
CA ILE A 96 -10.89 -19.17 -3.63
C ILE A 96 -10.91 -20.69 -3.71
N ASP A 97 -11.21 -21.22 -4.89
CA ASP A 97 -11.17 -22.66 -5.20
C ASP A 97 -9.80 -23.11 -5.72
N SER A 98 -9.10 -22.22 -6.43
CA SER A 98 -7.79 -22.42 -7.02
C SER A 98 -6.88 -21.26 -6.68
N ALA A 99 -5.82 -21.55 -5.90
CA ALA A 99 -4.80 -20.55 -5.58
C ALA A 99 -4.08 -20.03 -6.83
N ILE A 100 -3.91 -20.89 -7.84
CA ILE A 100 -3.31 -20.50 -9.13
C ILE A 100 -4.22 -19.49 -9.82
N THR A 101 -5.50 -19.81 -10.05
CA THR A 101 -6.45 -18.92 -10.73
C THR A 101 -6.63 -17.59 -10.00
N ALA A 102 -6.63 -17.60 -8.67
CA ALA A 102 -6.75 -16.38 -7.87
C ALA A 102 -5.55 -15.42 -7.97
N MET A 103 -4.38 -15.95 -8.36
CA MET A 103 -3.11 -15.22 -8.33
C MET A 103 -2.42 -15.14 -9.71
N GLU A 104 -2.86 -15.90 -10.72
CA GLU A 104 -2.20 -16.02 -12.02
C GLU A 104 -2.13 -14.69 -12.77
N TRP A 105 -3.06 -13.79 -12.50
CA TRP A 105 -3.10 -12.45 -13.06
C TRP A 105 -2.02 -11.51 -12.48
N TRP A 106 -1.33 -11.90 -11.40
CA TRP A 106 -0.27 -11.07 -10.83
C TRP A 106 0.88 -10.89 -11.82
N ALA A 107 1.43 -9.67 -11.85
CA ALA A 107 2.48 -9.29 -12.79
C ALA A 107 3.71 -10.22 -12.76
N CYS A 108 4.03 -10.86 -11.63
CA CYS A 108 5.15 -11.80 -11.53
C CYS A 108 4.96 -13.12 -12.29
N PHE A 109 3.74 -13.45 -12.72
CA PHE A 109 3.41 -14.66 -13.49
C PHE A 109 3.18 -14.38 -14.98
N HIS A 110 3.26 -13.11 -15.40
CA HIS A 110 3.24 -12.74 -16.80
C HIS A 110 4.61 -12.19 -17.20
N PRO A 111 5.15 -12.60 -18.36
CA PRO A 111 6.34 -11.95 -18.89
C PRO A 111 6.01 -10.46 -19.06
N GLU A 112 6.87 -9.58 -18.54
CA GLU A 112 6.73 -8.15 -18.83
C GLU A 112 6.71 -7.98 -20.35
N PRO A 113 5.75 -7.23 -20.93
CA PRO A 113 5.91 -6.81 -22.31
C PRO A 113 7.26 -6.11 -22.38
N GLU A 114 8.17 -6.59 -23.23
CA GLU A 114 9.45 -5.92 -23.43
C GLU A 114 9.12 -4.47 -23.76
N PRO A 115 9.47 -3.50 -22.89
CA PRO A 115 9.26 -2.12 -23.26
C PRO A 115 10.06 -1.92 -24.53
N GLU A 116 9.40 -1.41 -25.57
CA GLU A 116 10.07 -0.84 -26.73
C GLU A 116 10.88 0.34 -26.17
N TYR A 117 12.08 0.03 -25.68
CA TYR A 117 12.90 0.95 -24.93
C TYR A 117 13.46 1.93 -25.94
N GLU A 118 12.74 3.03 -26.13
CA GLU A 118 13.36 4.23 -26.67
C GLU A 118 14.31 4.76 -25.59
N PRO A 119 15.64 4.77 -25.82
CA PRO A 119 16.57 5.34 -24.88
C PRO A 119 16.24 6.82 -24.70
N LYS A 120 15.56 7.16 -23.60
CA LYS A 120 15.37 8.56 -23.21
C LYS A 120 16.76 9.17 -23.05
N PRO A 121 17.07 10.29 -23.73
CA PRO A 121 18.34 10.95 -23.55
C PRO A 121 18.49 11.30 -22.07
N LYS A 122 19.49 10.70 -21.41
CA LYS A 122 19.77 11.01 -20.00
C LYS A 122 20.03 12.51 -19.92
N PRO A 123 19.31 13.28 -19.09
CA PRO A 123 19.67 14.66 -18.86
C PRO A 123 21.13 14.68 -18.41
N LYS A 124 21.96 15.49 -19.08
CA LYS A 124 23.34 15.72 -18.63
C LYS A 124 23.24 16.27 -17.21
N TYR A 125 23.51 15.41 -16.23
CA TYR A 125 23.58 15.84 -14.85
C TYR A 125 24.80 16.75 -14.72
N GLU A 126 24.57 18.05 -14.69
CA GLU A 126 25.56 19.00 -14.22
C GLU A 126 25.46 19.01 -12.69
N PRO A 127 26.49 18.52 -11.96
CA PRO A 127 26.47 18.60 -10.52
C PRO A 127 26.31 20.06 -10.09
N PRO A 128 25.46 20.36 -9.10
CA PRO A 128 25.34 21.72 -8.59
C PRO A 128 26.72 22.19 -8.11
N VAL A 129 27.13 23.37 -8.58
CA VAL A 129 28.39 24.00 -8.17
C VAL A 129 28.27 24.36 -6.69
N LEU A 130 28.78 23.48 -5.82
CA LEU A 130 28.87 23.73 -4.40
C LEU A 130 29.91 24.84 -4.15
N THR A 131 29.43 26.07 -3.96
CA THR A 131 30.28 27.20 -3.54
C THR A 131 30.51 27.13 -2.03
N HIS A 132 31.38 26.21 -1.60
CA HIS A 132 31.87 26.24 -0.23
C HIS A 132 32.98 27.31 -0.10
N PRO A 133 32.89 28.24 0.87
CA PRO A 133 33.99 29.16 1.15
C PRO A 133 35.23 28.35 1.57
N LYS A 134 36.37 28.63 0.93
CA LYS A 134 37.66 27.94 1.18
C LYS A 134 38.06 28.13 2.65
N ALA A 135 37.82 27.10 3.46
CA ALA A 135 38.45 26.99 4.77
C ALA A 135 39.94 26.71 4.55
N THR A 136 40.79 27.57 5.10
CA THR A 136 42.26 27.54 5.03
C THR A 136 42.90 26.43 5.87
N ALA A 137 42.32 25.23 5.87
CA ALA A 137 42.95 24.07 6.50
C ALA A 137 44.10 23.53 5.62
N PRO A 138 45.15 22.94 6.21
CA PRO A 138 46.24 22.35 5.44
C PRO A 138 45.69 21.25 4.54
N VAL A 139 46.03 21.30 3.24
CA VAL A 139 45.73 20.23 2.29
C VAL A 139 46.51 19.00 2.71
N ILE A 140 45.82 18.05 3.32
CA ILE A 140 46.29 16.67 3.42
C ILE A 140 46.01 16.08 2.03
N ASP A 141 47.05 15.58 1.36
CA ASP A 141 46.90 14.94 0.04
C ASP A 141 46.23 13.58 0.22
N ASP A 142 44.90 13.56 0.07
CA ASP A 142 44.05 12.39 0.28
C ASP A 142 44.18 11.32 -0.82
N ASN A 143 45.05 11.54 -1.83
CA ASN A 143 45.26 10.59 -2.94
C ASN A 143 46.05 9.33 -2.55
N LYS A 144 46.24 9.09 -1.25
CA LYS A 144 46.72 7.83 -0.69
C LYS A 144 45.73 7.20 0.29
N ALA A 145 44.43 7.32 0.03
CA ALA A 145 43.46 6.47 0.72
C ALA A 145 43.74 5.00 0.33
N PRO A 146 44.10 4.11 1.28
CA PRO A 146 44.35 2.71 0.96
C PRO A 146 43.06 2.11 0.41
N ASN A 147 43.18 1.38 -0.71
CA ASN A 147 42.12 0.62 -1.37
C ASN A 147 40.98 0.28 -0.40
N LYS A 148 39.84 0.97 -0.48
CA LYS A 148 38.64 0.57 0.26
C LYS A 148 38.30 -0.83 -0.25
N ILE A 149 38.63 -1.84 0.55
CA ILE A 149 38.38 -3.24 0.23
C ILE A 149 36.86 -3.36 0.01
N LYS A 150 36.47 -3.73 -1.21
CA LYS A 150 35.07 -4.04 -1.54
C LYS A 150 34.71 -5.39 -0.93
N LEU A 151 34.56 -5.42 0.39
CA LEU A 151 34.22 -6.63 1.13
C LEU A 151 32.69 -6.80 1.22
N GLY A 152 32.20 -7.96 0.77
CA GLY A 152 30.79 -8.30 0.86
C GLY A 152 30.32 -8.45 2.31
N ARG A 153 29.10 -8.00 2.62
CA ARG A 153 28.55 -7.95 3.98
C ARG A 153 28.55 -9.32 4.71
N ASN A 154 28.44 -10.43 3.98
CA ASN A 154 28.47 -11.80 4.52
C ASN A 154 29.84 -12.50 4.42
N GLU A 155 30.83 -11.90 3.77
CA GLU A 155 32.18 -12.45 3.62
C GLU A 155 32.91 -12.54 4.98
N PRO A 156 33.90 -13.42 5.13
CA PRO A 156 34.79 -13.42 6.29
C PRO A 156 35.39 -12.03 6.50
N CYS A 157 35.39 -11.57 7.75
CA CYS A 157 35.88 -10.26 8.09
C CYS A 157 37.41 -10.18 7.91
N PHE A 158 37.89 -9.10 7.27
CA PHE A 158 39.32 -8.90 7.00
C PHE A 158 40.19 -8.77 8.26
N CYS A 159 39.59 -8.58 9.45
CA CYS A 159 40.31 -8.54 10.71
C CYS A 159 40.80 -9.92 11.20
N GLY A 160 40.50 -11.00 10.46
CA GLY A 160 40.96 -12.35 10.80
C GLY A 160 40.16 -13.04 11.89
N SER A 161 39.03 -12.46 12.34
CA SER A 161 38.19 -13.04 13.40
C SER A 161 37.43 -14.31 13.00
N GLY A 162 37.40 -14.65 11.70
CA GLY A 162 36.58 -15.73 11.15
C GLY A 162 35.07 -15.47 11.14
N LYS A 163 34.59 -14.35 11.68
CA LYS A 163 33.17 -13.95 11.66
C LYS A 163 32.81 -13.29 10.33
N LYS A 164 31.52 -13.32 9.94
CA LYS A 164 31.01 -12.53 8.81
C LYS A 164 31.22 -11.04 9.07
N TYR A 165 31.61 -10.26 8.06
CA TYR A 165 31.91 -8.83 8.16
C TYR A 165 30.79 -8.03 8.86
N LYS A 166 29.52 -8.31 8.53
CA LYS A 166 28.36 -7.69 9.17
C LYS A 166 28.17 -7.96 10.66
N LYS A 167 28.77 -9.02 11.18
CA LYS A 167 28.70 -9.40 12.60
C LYS A 167 30.04 -9.14 13.33
N CYS A 168 30.91 -8.37 12.69
CA CYS A 168 32.21 -7.99 13.20
C CYS A 168 32.43 -6.52 12.85
N CYS A 169 33.52 -6.13 12.19
CA CYS A 169 33.94 -4.74 12.01
C CYS A 169 32.93 -3.79 11.33
N LEU A 170 31.88 -4.28 10.67
CA LEU A 170 30.82 -3.40 10.14
C LEU A 170 29.83 -2.94 11.22
N ASN A 171 29.54 -3.80 12.19
CA ASN A 171 28.58 -3.56 13.28
C ASN A 171 29.26 -3.72 14.65
N ALA A 172 30.57 -3.52 14.72
CA ALA A 172 31.36 -3.69 15.94
C ALA A 172 30.97 -2.65 16.98
#